data_AF-A0A7X7USB6-F1
#
_entry.id   AF-A0A7X7USB6-F1
#
_cell.length_a   1.000
_cell.length_b   1.000
_cell.length_c   1.000
_cell.angle_alpha   90.00
_cell.angle_beta   90.00
_cell.angle_gamma   90.00
#
_symmetry.space_group_name_H-M   'P 1'
#
loop_
_entity.id
_entity.type
_entity.pdbx_description
1 polymer ?
#
loop_
_entity_poly.entity_id
_entity_poly.type
_entity_poly.pdbx_seq_one_letter_code
_entity_poly.pdbx_strand_id
1 'polypeptide(L)'
;MKMLKLTTRLQYLTAFMSIGAFAILFHQPANAQRITGFTEEIENFPFQLHDIIKGQLSKEEEAQSVEFAQFWSTDYFAPEKKAEIVEISNLLLKKTDVNLSHFVSLMKILLNLKYNEQIQKSFDTWLNGLKMYAEDPNIVITTIIKFIQNSQSIFENNILKIRPAHKWSTSNGEYSVTLDSVLTFRFGTLDLICSNETDSMVILATQGIYNPLSETWRGKGGKVTWARSKLPVDEIFAMLSNYRIDLTKNE
;
A
#
# COMPACT_ATOMS: atom_id res chain seq x y z
N MET A 1 -25.54 31.87 -83.90
CA MET A 1 -25.26 30.45 -84.27
C MET A 1 -25.12 29.66 -82.98
N LYS A 2 -25.94 28.62 -82.75
CA LYS A 2 -26.22 27.97 -81.43
C LYS A 2 -26.87 28.96 -80.43
N MET A 3 -28.04 28.75 -79.80
CA MET A 3 -28.73 27.57 -79.23
C MET A 3 -28.01 27.00 -77.99
N LEU A 4 -28.65 26.56 -76.89
CA LEU A 4 -30.07 26.35 -76.51
C LEU A 4 -30.13 26.42 -74.93
N LYS A 5 -31.23 26.55 -74.16
CA LYS A 5 -32.69 26.57 -74.35
C LYS A 5 -33.39 27.40 -73.21
N LEU A 6 -34.71 27.52 -73.28
CA LEU A 6 -35.68 27.82 -72.20
C LEU A 6 -35.53 26.81 -71.01
N THR A 7 -36.03 27.01 -69.77
CA THR A 7 -37.42 27.39 -69.39
C THR A 7 -37.59 28.06 -68.01
N THR A 8 -38.38 29.14 -68.01
CA THR A 8 -39.63 29.34 -67.24
C THR A 8 -39.70 28.93 -65.75
N ARG A 9 -40.00 29.90 -64.88
CA ARG A 9 -40.68 29.69 -63.59
C ARG A 9 -41.90 30.62 -63.47
N LEU A 10 -42.99 30.10 -62.91
CA LEU A 10 -44.21 30.82 -62.53
C LEU A 10 -44.32 30.83 -60.98
N GLN A 11 -45.22 31.65 -60.40
CA GLN A 11 -45.46 31.73 -58.95
C GLN A 11 -46.00 30.38 -58.37
N TYR A 12 -46.07 30.09 -57.07
CA TYR A 12 -46.64 30.81 -55.90
C TYR A 12 -46.03 30.23 -54.58
N LEU A 13 -45.73 30.99 -53.51
CA LEU A 13 -46.57 31.56 -52.42
C LEU A 13 -46.86 30.56 -51.27
N THR A 14 -46.94 31.05 -50.01
CA THR A 14 -47.12 30.33 -48.71
C THR A 14 -45.85 29.63 -48.16
N ALA A 15 -45.60 29.46 -46.84
CA ALA A 15 -46.15 30.11 -45.63
C ALA A 15 -45.18 29.93 -44.42
N PHE A 16 -45.56 30.48 -43.25
CA PHE A 16 -44.88 30.43 -41.94
C PHE A 16 -44.30 29.05 -41.54
N MET A 17 -43.16 29.07 -40.82
CA MET A 17 -42.86 28.06 -39.80
C MET A 17 -42.07 28.67 -38.63
N SER A 18 -42.36 28.22 -37.41
CA SER A 18 -41.92 28.84 -36.15
C SER A 18 -40.49 28.46 -35.76
N ILE A 19 -39.73 29.38 -35.15
CA ILE A 19 -38.42 29.09 -34.57
C ILE A 19 -38.61 28.33 -33.25
N GLY A 20 -38.41 27.02 -33.27
CA GLY A 20 -38.26 26.21 -32.07
C GLY A 20 -36.87 26.39 -31.47
N ALA A 21 -36.77 26.99 -30.29
CA ALA A 21 -35.50 27.16 -29.59
C ALA A 21 -35.02 25.82 -29.00
N PHE A 22 -34.17 25.11 -29.74
CA PHE A 22 -33.59 23.84 -29.29
C PHE A 22 -32.53 24.10 -28.21
N ALA A 23 -32.92 23.95 -26.94
CA ALA A 23 -32.03 24.12 -25.80
C ALA A 23 -30.98 22.99 -25.77
N ILE A 24 -29.81 23.25 -26.35
CA ILE A 24 -28.66 22.34 -26.28
C ILE A 24 -28.17 22.29 -24.83
N LEU A 25 -28.59 21.26 -24.10
CA LEU A 25 -28.02 20.89 -22.81
C LEU A 25 -26.57 20.44 -23.02
N PHE A 26 -25.66 21.41 -22.93
CA PHE A 26 -24.22 21.17 -22.81
C PHE A 26 -23.96 20.31 -21.57
N HIS A 27 -23.95 19.00 -21.76
CA HIS A 27 -23.33 18.08 -20.82
C HIS A 27 -21.83 18.39 -20.84
N GLN A 28 -21.40 19.23 -19.89
CA GLN A 28 -19.97 19.37 -19.65
C GLN A 28 -19.45 18.01 -19.21
N PRO A 29 -18.35 17.51 -19.79
CA PRO A 29 -17.70 16.33 -19.25
C PRO A 29 -17.28 16.70 -17.82
N ALA A 30 -17.76 15.91 -16.85
CA ALA A 30 -17.32 16.06 -15.48
C ALA A 30 -15.82 15.74 -15.44
N ASN A 31 -14.99 16.77 -15.44
CA ASN A 31 -13.58 16.64 -15.09
C ASN A 31 -13.56 16.04 -13.69
N ALA A 32 -13.17 14.78 -13.57
CA ALA A 32 -12.92 14.13 -12.29
C ALA A 32 -11.83 14.95 -11.59
N GLN A 33 -12.25 15.82 -10.66
CA GLN A 33 -11.34 16.63 -9.88
C GLN A 33 -10.47 15.67 -9.10
N ARG A 34 -9.15 15.81 -9.21
CA ARG A 34 -8.23 15.05 -8.35
C ARG A 34 -8.63 15.32 -6.91
N ILE A 35 -8.97 14.27 -6.17
CA ILE A 35 -9.27 14.36 -4.73
C ILE A 35 -8.01 14.95 -4.06
N THR A 36 -8.15 16.17 -3.54
CA THR A 36 -7.07 16.93 -2.87
C THR A 36 -7.01 16.66 -1.36
N GLY A 37 -8.04 16.01 -0.82
CA GLY A 37 -8.17 15.61 0.58
C GLY A 37 -9.39 14.71 0.76
N PHE A 38 -9.31 13.80 1.73
CA PHE A 38 -10.45 13.05 2.25
C PHE A 38 -11.31 13.99 3.11
N THR A 39 -12.64 13.89 2.99
CA THR A 39 -13.59 14.77 3.68
C THR A 39 -13.73 14.49 5.17
N GLU A 40 -14.20 15.48 5.93
CA GLU A 40 -14.60 15.32 7.34
C GLU A 40 -15.77 14.35 7.55
N GLU A 41 -16.53 14.02 6.49
CA GLU A 41 -17.50 12.92 6.50
C GLU A 41 -16.77 11.56 6.49
N ILE A 42 -16.35 11.13 7.69
CA ILE A 42 -15.54 9.93 7.97
C ILE A 42 -16.07 8.65 7.30
N GLU A 43 -17.38 8.45 7.21
CA GLU A 43 -17.97 7.24 6.61
C GLU A 43 -17.82 7.19 5.07
N ASN A 44 -17.52 8.32 4.42
CA ASN A 44 -17.20 8.36 2.99
C ASN A 44 -15.76 7.91 2.69
N PHE A 45 -14.89 7.79 3.70
CA PHE A 45 -13.46 7.50 3.52
C PHE A 45 -13.18 6.27 2.63
N PRO A 46 -13.84 5.10 2.78
CA PRO A 46 -13.56 3.95 1.92
C PRO A 46 -13.90 4.19 0.45
N PHE A 47 -14.96 4.96 0.17
CA PHE A 47 -15.38 5.27 -1.19
C PHE A 47 -14.44 6.27 -1.86
N GLN A 48 -13.95 7.26 -1.11
CA GLN A 48 -12.93 8.21 -1.59
C GLN A 48 -11.57 7.55 -1.77
N LEU A 49 -11.21 6.63 -0.86
CA LEU A 49 -10.00 5.80 -0.94
C LEU A 49 -10.05 4.90 -2.18
N HIS A 50 -11.18 4.24 -2.42
CA HIS A 50 -11.43 3.48 -3.65
C HIS A 50 -11.29 4.38 -4.89
N ASP A 51 -11.92 5.56 -4.90
CA ASP A 51 -11.95 6.44 -6.09
C ASP A 51 -10.55 6.85 -6.56
N ILE A 52 -9.61 7.11 -5.64
CA ILE A 52 -8.21 7.40 -5.99
C ILE A 52 -7.42 6.16 -6.41
N ILE A 53 -7.62 4.99 -5.76
CA ILE A 53 -6.80 3.79 -6.03
C ILE A 53 -7.30 2.88 -7.15
N LYS A 54 -8.59 2.94 -7.55
CA LYS A 54 -9.23 2.01 -8.52
C LYS A 54 -8.45 1.79 -9.82
N GLY A 55 -7.74 2.80 -10.31
CA GLY A 55 -6.88 2.71 -11.49
C GLY A 55 -5.59 1.91 -11.31
N GLN A 56 -5.32 1.42 -10.10
CA GLN A 56 -4.13 0.66 -9.69
C GLN A 56 -4.48 -0.70 -9.04
N LEU A 57 -5.76 -1.04 -8.89
CA LEU A 57 -6.21 -2.28 -8.25
C LEU A 57 -6.16 -3.49 -9.21
N SER A 58 -5.71 -4.63 -8.69
CA SER A 58 -6.02 -5.92 -9.29
C SER A 58 -7.47 -6.36 -8.98
N LYS A 59 -7.97 -7.39 -9.66
CA LYS A 59 -9.32 -7.95 -9.39
C LYS A 59 -9.49 -8.45 -7.95
N GLU A 60 -8.41 -8.93 -7.35
CA GLU A 60 -8.36 -9.34 -5.94
C GLU A 60 -8.58 -8.12 -5.02
N GLU A 61 -7.90 -7.02 -5.34
CA GLU A 61 -7.87 -5.82 -4.51
C GLU A 61 -9.12 -4.95 -4.69
N GLU A 62 -9.77 -5.04 -5.84
CA GLU A 62 -11.13 -4.52 -6.06
C GLU A 62 -12.13 -5.16 -5.08
N ALA A 63 -12.08 -6.49 -4.90
CA ALA A 63 -12.91 -7.19 -3.93
C ALA A 63 -12.54 -6.81 -2.48
N GLN A 64 -11.25 -6.72 -2.17
CA GLN A 64 -10.77 -6.23 -0.86
C GLN A 64 -11.18 -4.77 -0.58
N SER A 65 -11.36 -3.95 -1.61
CA SER A 65 -11.84 -2.56 -1.48
C SER A 65 -13.32 -2.50 -1.06
N VAL A 66 -14.17 -3.37 -1.64
CA VAL A 66 -15.57 -3.54 -1.21
C VAL A 66 -15.64 -4.11 0.21
N GLU A 67 -14.81 -5.09 0.52
CA GLU A 67 -14.73 -5.69 1.86
C GLU A 67 -14.27 -4.69 2.92
N PHE A 68 -13.33 -3.79 2.57
CA PHE A 68 -12.88 -2.71 3.44
C PHE A 68 -13.99 -1.68 3.71
N ALA A 69 -14.79 -1.32 2.70
CA ALA A 69 -15.93 -0.42 2.91
C ALA A 69 -16.98 -1.02 3.86
N GLN A 70 -17.26 -2.33 3.76
CA GLN A 70 -18.14 -3.04 4.69
C GLN A 70 -17.55 -3.08 6.11
N PHE A 71 -16.26 -3.37 6.24
CA PHE A 71 -15.56 -3.41 7.53
C PHE A 71 -15.50 -2.04 8.22
N TRP A 72 -15.21 -0.97 7.46
CA TRP A 72 -15.21 0.41 7.97
C TRP A 72 -16.58 0.85 8.48
N SER A 73 -17.66 0.33 7.89
CA SER A 73 -19.05 0.60 8.31
C SER A 73 -19.43 -0.06 9.65
N THR A 74 -18.54 -0.85 10.26
CA THR A 74 -18.76 -1.47 11.58
C THR A 74 -18.31 -0.56 12.73
N ASP A 75 -18.61 -1.00 13.96
CA ASP A 75 -18.17 -0.41 15.22
C ASP A 75 -16.76 -0.85 15.67
N TYR A 76 -16.05 -1.65 14.86
CA TYR A 76 -14.69 -2.12 15.17
C TYR A 76 -13.69 -0.97 15.41
N PHE A 77 -13.82 0.12 14.65
CA PHE A 77 -13.10 1.36 14.89
C PHE A 77 -14.02 2.37 15.59
N ALA A 78 -13.64 2.81 16.78
CA ALA A 78 -14.25 3.98 17.42
C ALA A 78 -14.12 5.22 16.50
N PRO A 79 -15.07 6.18 16.54
CA PRO A 79 -15.07 7.35 15.66
C PRO A 79 -13.75 8.15 15.67
N GLU A 80 -13.10 8.23 16.84
CA GLU A 80 -11.81 8.90 17.02
C GLU A 80 -10.68 8.18 16.29
N LYS A 81 -10.70 6.84 16.27
CA LYS A 81 -9.73 6.01 15.54
C LYS A 81 -9.97 6.10 14.03
N LYS A 82 -11.22 6.13 13.58
CA LYS A 82 -11.55 6.42 12.17
C LYS A 82 -11.02 7.81 11.78
N ALA A 83 -11.25 8.84 12.59
CA ALA A 83 -10.78 10.20 12.35
C ALA A 83 -9.25 10.29 12.24
N GLU A 84 -8.51 9.64 13.14
CA GLU A 84 -7.04 9.55 13.10
C GLU A 84 -6.54 8.91 11.79
N ILE A 85 -7.19 7.83 11.34
CA ILE A 85 -6.85 7.17 10.06
C ILE A 85 -7.12 8.11 8.86
N VAL A 86 -8.20 8.89 8.88
CA VAL A 86 -8.50 9.91 7.83
C VAL A 86 -7.49 11.07 7.87
N GLU A 87 -7.12 11.55 9.06
CA GLU A 87 -6.09 12.59 9.24
C GLU A 87 -4.73 12.14 8.67
N ILE A 88 -4.27 10.95 9.05
CA ILE A 88 -3.02 10.36 8.54
C ILE A 88 -3.10 10.16 7.03
N SER A 89 -4.24 9.70 6.51
CA SER A 89 -4.45 9.54 5.06
C SER A 89 -4.40 10.88 4.32
N ASN A 90 -4.88 11.97 4.91
CA ASN A 90 -4.73 13.32 4.38
C ASN A 90 -3.27 13.81 4.40
N LEU A 91 -2.49 13.53 5.45
CA LEU A 91 -1.05 13.82 5.50
C LEU A 91 -0.27 13.07 4.42
N LEU A 92 -0.61 11.80 4.18
CA LEU A 92 -0.04 10.97 3.11
C LEU A 92 -0.40 11.50 1.73
N LEU A 93 -1.68 11.83 1.49
CA LEU A 93 -2.14 12.35 0.20
C LEU A 93 -1.47 13.69 -0.14
N LYS A 94 -1.32 14.58 0.84
CA LYS A 94 -0.60 15.85 0.70
C LYS A 94 0.88 15.70 0.33
N LYS A 95 1.51 14.57 0.68
CA LYS A 95 2.89 14.20 0.29
C LYS A 95 2.95 13.44 -1.05
N THR A 96 1.82 13.12 -1.70
CA THR A 96 1.77 12.16 -2.82
C THR A 96 1.57 12.81 -4.18
N ASP A 97 2.49 12.54 -5.13
CA ASP A 97 2.41 13.05 -6.50
C ASP A 97 1.57 12.17 -7.44
N VAL A 98 1.91 10.87 -7.54
CA VAL A 98 1.40 9.93 -8.58
C VAL A 98 1.24 8.49 -8.07
N ASN A 99 2.15 8.00 -7.20
CA ASN A 99 2.11 6.61 -6.75
C ASN A 99 1.21 6.43 -5.51
N LEU A 100 0.04 5.82 -5.73
CA LEU A 100 -0.97 5.54 -4.71
C LEU A 100 -0.90 4.10 -4.17
N SER A 101 0.12 3.31 -4.55
CA SER A 101 0.28 1.91 -4.12
C SER A 101 0.31 1.72 -2.60
N HIS A 102 0.68 2.77 -1.86
CA HIS A 102 0.68 2.77 -0.40
C HIS A 102 -0.70 2.90 0.23
N PHE A 103 -1.69 3.50 -0.47
CA PHE A 103 -3.08 3.47 -0.04
C PHE A 103 -3.70 2.08 -0.23
N VAL A 104 -3.32 1.36 -1.29
CA VAL A 104 -3.68 -0.06 -1.47
C VAL A 104 -3.11 -0.90 -0.32
N SER A 105 -1.83 -0.70 0.04
CA SER A 105 -1.23 -1.35 1.20
C SER A 105 -1.90 -0.96 2.52
N LEU A 106 -2.21 0.33 2.75
CA LEU A 106 -2.88 0.80 3.97
C LEU A 106 -4.28 0.16 4.10
N MET A 107 -5.07 0.14 3.03
CA MET A 107 -6.37 -0.52 2.96
C MET A 107 -6.27 -1.99 3.38
N LYS A 108 -5.26 -2.72 2.89
CA LYS A 108 -5.03 -4.14 3.19
C LYS A 108 -4.55 -4.36 4.63
N ILE A 109 -3.68 -3.49 5.16
CA ILE A 109 -3.30 -3.49 6.58
C ILE A 109 -4.53 -3.31 7.47
N LEU A 110 -5.37 -2.30 7.19
CA LEU A 110 -6.59 -2.04 7.95
C LEU A 110 -7.57 -3.22 7.88
N LEU A 111 -7.83 -3.74 6.68
CA LEU A 111 -8.74 -4.87 6.45
C LEU A 111 -8.28 -6.14 7.19
N ASN A 112 -6.98 -6.39 7.30
CA ASN A 112 -6.43 -7.58 7.95
C ASN A 112 -6.50 -7.54 9.49
N LEU A 113 -6.81 -6.39 10.11
CA LEU A 113 -6.90 -6.27 11.58
C LEU A 113 -7.92 -7.24 12.20
N LYS A 114 -9.09 -7.42 11.58
CA LYS A 114 -10.12 -8.38 12.06
C LYS A 114 -9.69 -9.85 12.01
N TYR A 115 -8.62 -10.20 11.29
CA TYR A 115 -8.14 -11.57 11.12
C TYR A 115 -6.85 -11.89 11.88
N ASN A 116 -6.08 -10.88 12.31
CA ASN A 116 -4.75 -11.10 12.84
C ASN A 116 -4.49 -10.29 14.13
N GLU A 117 -4.68 -10.95 15.29
CA GLU A 117 -4.40 -10.39 16.62
C GLU A 117 -2.99 -9.79 16.76
N GLN A 118 -2.01 -10.32 16.03
CA GLN A 118 -0.62 -9.88 16.13
C GLN A 118 -0.40 -8.51 15.47
N ILE A 119 -1.20 -8.18 14.45
CA ILE A 119 -1.32 -6.80 13.95
C ILE A 119 -2.04 -5.95 15.00
N GLN A 120 -3.19 -6.40 15.53
CA GLN A 120 -3.99 -5.65 16.51
C GLN A 120 -3.15 -5.17 17.70
N LYS A 121 -2.39 -6.08 18.33
CA LYS A 121 -1.47 -5.82 19.46
C LYS A 121 -0.38 -4.79 19.16
N SER A 122 -0.12 -4.52 17.88
CA SER A 122 0.91 -3.61 17.39
C SER A 122 0.36 -2.37 16.67
N PHE A 123 -0.95 -2.32 16.42
CA PHE A 123 -1.53 -1.40 15.43
C PHE A 123 -1.42 0.07 15.84
N ASP A 124 -1.74 0.40 17.09
CA ASP A 124 -1.65 1.80 17.55
C ASP A 124 -0.20 2.31 17.55
N THR A 125 0.77 1.50 17.99
CA THR A 125 2.20 1.86 17.92
C THR A 125 2.67 2.02 16.47
N TRP A 126 2.12 1.22 15.56
CA TRP A 126 2.41 1.32 14.13
C TRP A 126 1.79 2.57 13.49
N LEU A 127 0.53 2.87 13.83
CA LEU A 127 -0.22 4.02 13.31
C LEU A 127 0.38 5.35 13.80
N ASN A 128 0.79 5.43 15.07
CA ASN A 128 1.54 6.57 15.61
C ASN A 128 2.88 6.77 14.89
N GLY A 129 3.60 5.69 14.59
CA GLY A 129 4.84 5.77 13.80
C GLY A 129 4.60 6.22 12.35
N LEU A 130 3.50 5.77 11.74
CA LEU A 130 3.07 6.24 10.43
C LEU A 130 2.72 7.73 10.45
N LYS A 131 2.00 8.20 11.47
CA LYS A 131 1.69 9.63 11.67
C LYS A 131 2.96 10.46 11.77
N MET A 132 3.89 10.07 12.65
CA MET A 132 5.19 10.73 12.81
C MET A 132 5.97 10.85 11.48
N TYR A 133 5.96 9.80 10.65
CA TYR A 133 6.60 9.82 9.32
C TYR A 133 5.83 10.65 8.28
N ALA A 134 4.50 10.76 8.40
CA ALA A 134 3.66 11.59 7.55
C ALA A 134 3.70 13.08 7.94
N GLU A 135 4.05 13.41 9.18
CA GLU A 135 4.25 14.78 9.67
C GLU A 135 5.66 15.32 9.37
N ASP A 136 6.71 14.51 9.51
CA ASP A 136 8.10 14.96 9.32
C ASP A 136 8.34 15.48 7.88
N PRO A 137 8.68 16.77 7.67
CA PRO A 137 8.93 17.32 6.34
C PRO A 137 10.18 16.74 5.66
N ASN A 138 11.11 16.15 6.42
CA ASN A 138 12.36 15.57 5.91
C ASN A 138 12.14 14.15 5.33
N ILE A 139 11.06 13.47 5.72
CA ILE A 139 10.75 12.12 5.23
C ILE A 139 9.95 12.22 3.93
N VAL A 140 10.60 11.86 2.82
CA VAL A 140 10.00 11.83 1.48
C VAL A 140 9.00 10.67 1.32
N ILE A 141 7.95 10.90 0.51
CA ILE A 141 6.86 9.92 0.30
C ILE A 141 7.34 8.55 -0.16
N THR A 142 8.41 8.47 -0.96
CA THR A 142 8.99 7.20 -1.43
C THR A 142 9.56 6.34 -0.30
N THR A 143 9.96 6.93 0.82
CA THR A 143 10.35 6.23 2.05
C THR A 143 9.12 5.73 2.81
N ILE A 144 8.05 6.53 2.87
CA ILE A 144 6.79 6.16 3.55
C ILE A 144 6.08 5.03 2.78
N ILE A 145 6.06 5.08 1.45
CA ILE A 145 5.55 4.01 0.58
C ILE A 145 6.24 2.68 0.91
N LYS A 146 7.59 2.66 0.95
CA LYS A 146 8.36 1.47 1.35
C LYS A 146 8.02 1.00 2.76
N PHE A 147 7.89 1.92 3.71
CA PHE A 147 7.56 1.60 5.10
C PHE A 147 6.19 0.90 5.21
N ILE A 148 5.15 1.44 4.58
CA ILE A 148 3.80 0.83 4.59
C ILE A 148 3.84 -0.53 3.87
N GLN A 149 4.49 -0.63 2.71
CA GLN A 149 4.59 -1.88 1.94
C GLN A 149 5.39 -2.97 2.67
N ASN A 150 6.54 -2.64 3.26
CA ASN A 150 7.31 -3.57 4.09
C ASN A 150 6.49 -4.00 5.32
N SER A 151 5.72 -3.08 5.94
CA SER A 151 4.85 -3.40 7.08
C SER A 151 3.74 -4.38 6.69
N GLN A 152 3.05 -4.13 5.57
CA GLN A 152 2.05 -5.06 5.01
C GLN A 152 2.65 -6.45 4.78
N SER A 153 3.86 -6.52 4.20
CA SER A 153 4.54 -7.78 3.90
C SER A 153 4.91 -8.58 5.17
N ILE A 154 5.25 -7.89 6.27
CA ILE A 154 5.43 -8.52 7.60
C ILE A 154 4.07 -9.01 8.13
N PHE A 155 3.06 -8.13 8.13
CA PHE A 155 1.73 -8.37 8.71
C PHE A 155 0.95 -9.51 8.05
N GLU A 156 1.09 -9.69 6.74
CA GLU A 156 0.42 -10.74 5.96
C GLU A 156 1.24 -12.04 5.86
N ASN A 157 2.57 -11.93 5.70
CA ASN A 157 3.39 -13.04 5.18
C ASN A 157 4.69 -13.31 5.98
N ASN A 158 4.94 -12.59 7.09
CA ASN A 158 6.22 -12.62 7.84
C ASN A 158 7.45 -12.25 6.99
N ILE A 159 7.26 -11.45 5.93
CA ILE A 159 8.32 -11.04 5.00
C ILE A 159 8.85 -9.66 5.40
N LEU A 160 10.12 -9.59 5.80
CA LEU A 160 10.79 -8.33 6.13
C LEU A 160 11.10 -7.50 4.87
N LYS A 161 11.49 -8.15 3.77
CA LYS A 161 11.84 -7.51 2.50
C LYS A 161 11.69 -8.43 1.29
N ILE A 162 11.14 -7.90 0.19
CA ILE A 162 11.15 -8.53 -1.14
C ILE A 162 12.04 -7.72 -2.10
N ARG A 163 12.83 -8.44 -2.91
CA ARG A 163 13.58 -7.95 -4.08
C ARG A 163 13.49 -9.01 -5.19
N PRO A 164 13.72 -8.66 -6.47
CA PRO A 164 13.72 -9.65 -7.56
C PRO A 164 14.78 -10.74 -7.42
N ALA A 165 15.90 -10.45 -6.74
CA ALA A 165 16.99 -11.40 -6.53
C ALA A 165 16.82 -12.27 -5.27
N HIS A 166 16.09 -11.79 -4.25
CA HIS A 166 15.98 -12.44 -2.94
C HIS A 166 14.84 -11.88 -2.09
N LYS A 167 14.35 -12.70 -1.16
CA LYS A 167 13.34 -12.39 -0.16
C LYS A 167 13.88 -12.70 1.23
N TRP A 168 13.75 -11.76 2.17
CA TRP A 168 14.02 -11.97 3.59
C TRP A 168 12.72 -12.13 4.37
N SER A 169 12.58 -13.24 5.10
CA SER A 169 11.40 -13.59 5.91
C SER A 169 11.77 -14.29 7.20
N THR A 170 10.85 -14.31 8.18
CA THR A 170 11.01 -15.00 9.46
C THR A 170 10.16 -16.28 9.52
N SER A 171 10.63 -17.33 10.21
CA SER A 171 9.90 -18.61 10.29
C SER A 171 8.62 -18.57 11.13
N ASN A 172 8.42 -17.53 11.94
CA ASN A 172 7.15 -17.21 12.59
C ASN A 172 6.84 -15.71 12.46
N GLY A 173 5.63 -15.32 12.89
CA GLY A 173 5.14 -13.95 12.89
C GLY A 173 5.16 -13.26 14.26
N GLU A 174 5.88 -13.80 15.24
CA GLU A 174 5.87 -13.26 16.60
C GLU A 174 6.81 -12.05 16.74
N TYR A 175 6.22 -10.86 16.87
CA TYR A 175 6.94 -9.60 17.03
C TYR A 175 6.33 -8.69 18.11
N SER A 176 7.01 -7.58 18.37
CA SER A 176 6.41 -6.39 18.98
C SER A 176 6.88 -5.17 18.20
N VAL A 177 5.97 -4.23 17.92
CA VAL A 177 6.33 -2.93 17.33
C VAL A 177 6.66 -1.96 18.47
N THR A 178 7.83 -1.34 18.41
CA THR A 178 8.26 -0.29 19.34
C THR A 178 8.62 0.98 18.59
N LEU A 179 8.07 2.11 19.06
CA LEU A 179 8.32 3.45 18.54
C LEU A 179 9.18 4.21 19.55
N ASP A 180 10.50 4.14 19.37
CA ASP A 180 11.48 4.91 20.12
C ASP A 180 11.75 6.23 19.36
N SER A 181 12.96 6.45 18.83
CA SER A 181 13.23 7.48 17.82
C SER A 181 12.83 7.06 16.39
N VAL A 182 12.58 5.77 16.18
CA VAL A 182 12.11 5.15 14.94
C VAL A 182 11.26 3.94 15.29
N LEU A 183 10.23 3.69 14.48
CA LEU A 183 9.45 2.46 14.54
C LEU A 183 10.35 1.27 14.17
N THR A 184 10.39 0.25 15.03
CA THR A 184 11.12 -1.01 14.81
C THR A 184 10.26 -2.20 15.18
N PHE A 185 10.48 -3.31 14.49
CA PHE A 185 9.88 -4.62 14.80
C PHE A 185 10.90 -5.45 15.57
N ARG A 186 10.56 -5.87 16.79
CA ARG A 186 11.41 -6.72 17.66
C ARG A 186 10.89 -8.14 17.64
N PHE A 187 11.77 -9.09 17.34
CA PHE A 187 11.44 -10.50 17.17
C PHE A 187 12.07 -11.36 18.27
N GLY A 188 11.33 -12.40 18.70
CA GLY A 188 11.83 -13.45 19.58
C GLY A 188 12.81 -14.39 18.87
N THR A 189 13.02 -15.58 19.43
CA THR A 189 13.81 -16.63 18.78
C THR A 189 13.04 -17.21 17.59
N LEU A 190 13.62 -17.14 16.40
CA LEU A 190 13.07 -17.64 15.14
C LEU A 190 14.20 -17.94 14.14
N ASP A 191 13.85 -18.44 12.96
CA ASP A 191 14.81 -18.60 11.87
C ASP A 191 14.68 -17.43 10.88
N LEU A 192 15.78 -16.73 10.63
CA LEU A 192 15.83 -15.69 9.61
C LEU A 192 16.25 -16.33 8.28
N ILE A 193 15.35 -16.26 7.30
CA ILE A 193 15.48 -16.94 6.00
C ILE A 193 15.70 -15.89 4.91
N CYS A 194 16.76 -16.06 4.12
CA CYS A 194 16.94 -15.42 2.83
C CYS A 194 16.71 -16.47 1.73
N SER A 195 15.75 -16.26 0.84
CA SER A 195 15.41 -17.20 -0.25
C SER A 195 15.37 -16.51 -1.61
N ASN A 196 15.85 -17.18 -2.65
CA ASN A 196 15.59 -16.84 -4.05
C ASN A 196 14.76 -17.96 -4.71
N GLU A 197 14.72 -18.03 -6.05
CA GLU A 197 13.92 -19.05 -6.76
C GLU A 197 14.48 -20.48 -6.67
N THR A 198 15.77 -20.65 -6.37
CA THR A 198 16.49 -21.94 -6.46
C THR A 198 17.15 -22.38 -5.15
N ASP A 199 17.32 -21.46 -4.19
CA ASP A 199 18.16 -21.65 -3.02
C ASP A 199 17.71 -20.78 -1.82
N SER A 200 18.13 -21.16 -0.61
CA SER A 200 17.95 -20.36 0.60
C SER A 200 19.11 -20.48 1.59
N MET A 201 19.43 -19.36 2.25
CA MET A 201 20.31 -19.28 3.42
C MET A 201 19.45 -19.05 4.66
N VAL A 202 19.72 -19.80 5.73
CA VAL A 202 18.97 -19.71 6.99
C VAL A 202 19.92 -19.47 8.16
N ILE A 203 19.60 -18.48 8.99
CA ILE A 203 20.19 -18.29 10.31
C ILE A 203 19.20 -18.87 11.31
N LEU A 204 19.49 -20.07 11.80
CA LEU A 204 18.61 -20.85 12.67
C LEU A 204 18.60 -20.27 14.08
N ALA A 205 17.44 -20.21 14.73
CA ALA A 205 17.28 -19.78 16.13
C ALA A 205 18.01 -18.47 16.51
N THR A 206 17.89 -17.44 15.67
CA THR A 206 18.32 -16.07 15.97
C THR A 206 17.18 -15.25 16.57
N GLN A 207 17.51 -14.20 17.32
CA GLN A 207 16.58 -13.12 17.67
C GLN A 207 17.05 -11.79 17.05
N GLY A 208 16.19 -10.77 16.96
CA GLY A 208 16.64 -9.51 16.36
C GLY A 208 15.63 -8.37 16.31
N ILE A 209 16.09 -7.25 15.76
CA ILE A 209 15.33 -6.02 15.56
C ILE A 209 15.43 -5.62 14.09
N TYR A 210 14.29 -5.53 13.41
CA TYR A 210 14.17 -4.99 12.06
C TYR A 210 13.80 -3.50 12.09
N ASN A 211 14.53 -2.70 11.32
CA ASN A 211 14.14 -1.32 11.02
C ASN A 211 13.60 -1.26 9.57
N PRO A 212 12.31 -0.92 9.36
CA PRO A 212 11.67 -0.90 8.04
C PRO A 212 11.97 0.35 7.21
N LEU A 213 12.52 1.42 7.80
CA LEU A 213 12.98 2.62 7.08
C LEU A 213 14.37 2.40 6.48
N SER A 214 15.31 1.92 7.29
CA SER A 214 16.68 1.63 6.85
C SER A 214 16.83 0.22 6.27
N GLU A 215 15.73 -0.54 6.20
CA GLU A 215 15.65 -1.88 5.62
C GLU A 215 16.75 -2.84 6.16
N THR A 216 17.08 -2.74 7.46
CA THR A 216 18.17 -3.53 8.08
C THR A 216 17.71 -4.36 9.27
N TRP A 217 18.19 -5.61 9.34
CA TRP A 217 18.11 -6.48 10.50
C TRP A 217 19.32 -6.29 11.42
N ARG A 218 19.09 -6.20 12.73
CA ARG A 218 20.12 -6.27 13.79
C ARG A 218 19.87 -7.54 14.58
N GLY A 219 20.70 -8.57 14.36
CA GLY A 219 20.52 -9.89 14.92
C GLY A 219 21.45 -10.20 16.08
N LYS A 220 21.03 -11.14 16.92
CA LYS A 220 21.80 -11.69 18.04
C LYS A 220 21.58 -13.20 18.11
N GLY A 221 22.68 -13.94 18.27
CA GLY A 221 22.66 -15.40 18.33
C GLY A 221 22.40 -16.07 16.97
N GLY A 222 22.10 -17.36 17.04
CA GLY A 222 21.74 -18.20 15.89
C GLY A 222 22.89 -19.02 15.29
N LYS A 223 22.52 -20.10 14.59
CA LYS A 223 23.42 -21.07 13.93
C LYS A 223 23.30 -20.98 12.41
N VAL A 224 24.41 -20.80 11.72
CA VAL A 224 24.54 -20.95 10.26
C VAL A 224 25.20 -22.29 9.95
N THR A 225 24.73 -23.00 8.92
CA THR A 225 25.26 -24.33 8.54
C THR A 225 25.47 -24.44 7.02
N TRP A 226 26.31 -25.39 6.61
CA TRP A 226 26.58 -25.69 5.20
C TRP A 226 25.88 -26.98 4.73
N ALA A 227 24.66 -27.23 5.23
CA ALA A 227 23.84 -28.40 4.86
C ALA A 227 23.67 -28.56 3.33
N ARG A 228 23.55 -27.43 2.61
CA ARG A 228 23.46 -27.36 1.13
C ARG A 228 24.68 -27.98 0.44
N SER A 229 25.86 -27.82 1.03
CA SER A 229 27.12 -28.41 0.57
C SER A 229 27.29 -29.87 1.01
N LYS A 230 26.24 -30.49 1.58
CA LYS A 230 26.22 -31.85 2.14
C LYS A 230 27.22 -32.06 3.28
N LEU A 231 27.57 -30.99 3.99
CA LEU A 231 28.46 -31.03 5.15
C LEU A 231 27.66 -31.31 6.44
N PRO A 232 28.22 -32.06 7.43
CA PRO A 232 27.48 -32.39 8.65
C PRO A 232 27.17 -31.14 9.48
N VAL A 233 25.88 -30.91 9.77
CA VAL A 233 25.36 -29.66 10.39
C VAL A 233 25.73 -29.46 11.86
N ASP A 234 26.28 -30.50 12.48
CA ASP A 234 26.73 -30.52 13.87
C ASP A 234 28.26 -30.61 14.00
N GLU A 235 28.98 -30.68 12.86
CA GLU A 235 30.44 -30.57 12.79
C GLU A 235 30.87 -29.24 12.13
N ILE A 236 30.16 -28.82 11.07
CA ILE A 236 30.51 -27.65 10.25
C ILE A 236 29.37 -26.62 10.30
N PHE A 237 29.45 -25.76 11.32
CA PHE A 237 28.51 -24.66 11.58
C PHE A 237 29.24 -23.43 12.15
N ALA A 238 28.59 -22.28 12.09
CA ALA A 238 29.04 -21.05 12.72
C ALA A 238 27.96 -20.52 13.68
N MET A 239 28.37 -20.15 14.89
CA MET A 239 27.51 -19.46 15.86
C MET A 239 27.72 -17.95 15.73
N LEU A 240 26.64 -17.19 15.53
CA LEU A 240 26.71 -15.74 15.42
C LEU A 240 26.59 -15.07 16.81
N SER A 241 27.31 -13.96 17.01
CA SER A 241 27.26 -13.18 18.25
C SER A 241 26.24 -12.04 18.14
N ASN A 242 26.67 -10.84 17.77
CA ASN A 242 25.81 -9.73 17.35
C ASN A 242 26.17 -9.38 15.90
N TYR A 243 25.19 -9.20 15.02
CA TYR A 243 25.41 -8.96 13.60
C TYR A 243 24.38 -7.99 13.01
N ARG A 244 24.69 -7.41 11.85
CA ARG A 244 23.78 -6.52 11.10
C ARG A 244 23.73 -6.96 9.65
N ILE A 245 22.52 -7.08 9.11
CA ILE A 245 22.29 -7.33 7.68
C ILE A 245 21.54 -6.14 7.09
N ASP A 246 22.03 -5.66 5.95
CA ASP A 246 21.32 -4.75 5.06
C ASP A 246 20.49 -5.60 4.10
N LEU A 247 19.16 -5.63 4.26
CA LEU A 247 18.29 -6.53 3.50
C LEU A 247 18.16 -6.08 2.03
N THR A 248 18.67 -4.90 1.68
CA THR A 248 18.61 -4.30 0.34
C THR A 248 19.77 -4.74 -0.57
N LYS A 249 20.81 -5.35 0.01
CA LYS A 249 21.98 -5.79 -0.75
C LYS A 249 21.79 -7.20 -1.30
N ASN A 250 22.21 -7.36 -2.54
CA ASN A 250 22.72 -8.63 -3.04
C ASN A 250 24.18 -8.72 -2.53
N GLU A 251 24.68 -9.95 -2.34
CA GLU A 251 25.98 -10.33 -1.72
C GLU A 251 27.10 -9.25 -1.69
#